data_AF-A0A9D2CI64-F1
#
_entry.id   AF-A0A9D2CI64-F1
#
_cell.length_a   1.000
_cell.length_b   1.000
_cell.length_c   1.000
_cell.angle_alpha   90.00
_cell.angle_beta   90.00
_cell.angle_gamma   90.00
#
_symmetry.space_group_name_H-M   'P 1'
#
loop_
_entity.id
_entity.type
_entity.pdbx_description
1 polymer ?
#
loop_
_entity_poly.entity_id
_entity_poly.type
_entity_poly.pdbx_seq_one_letter_code
_entity_poly.pdbx_strand_id
1 'polypeptide(L)'
;MELAQVTALMEQKKKALREFQAVTQKMLECSRDDLKKLVEKRDHLIREMDRAEAEIQAQLTDLEEADPVRQAVAGTLEGTGHGEETETLFRLSREIRALLGQIREDDIQASLRLRVEQEQILDQIRTANQGGKAKGARFYSAAAARSRGGSRLGNA
;
A
#
# COMPACT_ATOMS: atom_id res chain seq x y z
N MET A 1 4.86 -24.94 21.80
CA MET A 1 4.33 -23.59 21.56
C MET A 1 4.49 -22.78 22.83
N GLU A 2 5.04 -21.58 22.73
CA GLU A 2 5.15 -20.63 23.85
C GLU A 2 4.04 -19.57 23.71
N LEU A 3 3.05 -19.57 24.62
CA LEU A 3 1.90 -18.65 24.58
C LEU A 3 2.31 -17.17 24.59
N ALA A 4 3.37 -16.84 25.33
CA ALA A 4 3.96 -15.52 25.34
C ALA A 4 4.47 -15.08 23.95
N GLN A 5 5.02 -16.02 23.17
CA GLN A 5 5.51 -15.75 21.81
C GLN A 5 4.34 -15.45 20.85
N VAL A 6 3.28 -16.27 20.89
CA VAL A 6 2.08 -16.03 20.08
C VAL A 6 1.45 -14.68 20.43
N THR A 7 1.37 -14.36 21.72
CA THR A 7 0.87 -13.06 22.21
C THR A 7 1.71 -11.89 21.68
N ALA A 8 3.04 -12.00 21.73
CA ALA A 8 3.95 -10.99 21.22
C ALA A 8 3.78 -10.77 19.70
N LEU A 9 3.62 -11.84 18.92
CA LEU A 9 3.37 -11.77 17.48
C LEU A 9 2.02 -11.11 17.17
N MET A 10 0.97 -11.40 17.94
CA MET A 10 -0.33 -10.75 17.79
C MET A 10 -0.26 -9.25 18.10
N GLU A 11 0.46 -8.84 19.14
CA GLU A 11 0.68 -7.42 19.45
C GLU A 11 1.53 -6.73 18.36
N GLN A 12 2.54 -7.40 17.81
CA GLN A 12 3.30 -6.89 16.67
C GLN A 12 2.40 -6.67 15.45
N LYS A 13 1.57 -7.66 15.09
CA LYS A 13 0.62 -7.55 13.99
C LYS A 13 -0.36 -6.40 14.21
N LYS A 14 -0.90 -6.26 15.43
CA LYS A 14 -1.79 -5.16 15.81
C LYS A 14 -1.11 -3.79 15.71
N LYS A 15 0.15 -3.68 16.13
CA LYS A 15 0.94 -2.45 16.00
C LYS A 15 1.14 -2.09 14.52
N ALA A 16 1.53 -3.05 13.69
CA ALA A 16 1.71 -2.85 12.26
C ALA A 16 0.39 -2.42 11.58
N LEU A 17 -0.75 -3.02 11.95
CA LEU A 17 -2.07 -2.62 11.48
C LEU A 17 -2.43 -1.18 11.85
N ARG A 18 -2.17 -0.76 13.10
CA ARG A 18 -2.41 0.63 13.53
C ARG A 18 -1.54 1.62 12.75
N GLU A 19 -0.28 1.26 12.51
CA GLU A 19 0.60 2.11 11.71
C GLU A 19 0.17 2.15 10.24
N PHE A 20 -0.29 1.03 9.69
CA PHE A 20 -0.85 0.96 8.34
C PHE A 20 -2.10 1.85 8.20
N GLN A 21 -3.00 1.82 9.19
CA GLN A 21 -4.17 2.70 9.24
C GLN A 21 -3.75 4.18 9.25
N ALA A 22 -2.83 4.55 10.14
CA ALA A 22 -2.34 5.93 10.24
C ALA A 22 -1.68 6.41 8.94
N VAL A 23 -0.91 5.53 8.27
CA VAL A 23 -0.32 5.85 6.96
C VAL A 23 -1.41 6.00 5.90
N THR A 24 -2.42 5.14 5.89
CA THR A 24 -3.54 5.20 4.93
C THR A 24 -4.32 6.50 5.08
N GLN A 25 -4.61 6.93 6.31
CA GLN A 25 -5.25 8.21 6.59
C GLN A 25 -4.38 9.39 6.15
N LYS A 26 -3.07 9.35 6.43
CA LYS A 26 -2.13 10.39 5.97
C LYS A 26 -2.07 10.47 4.44
N MET A 27 -2.24 9.35 3.73
CA MET A 27 -2.34 9.31 2.28
C MET A 27 -3.61 9.97 1.73
N LEU A 28 -4.57 10.40 2.55
CA LEU A 28 -5.71 11.17 2.06
C LEU A 28 -5.41 12.67 1.98
N GLU A 29 -4.46 13.15 2.79
CA GLU A 29 -4.21 14.58 3.00
C GLU A 29 -2.82 15.03 2.55
N CYS A 30 -1.88 14.10 2.33
CA CYS A 30 -0.49 14.45 2.02
C CYS A 30 -0.32 15.08 0.62
N SER A 31 0.83 15.73 0.41
CA SER A 31 1.26 16.13 -0.93
C SER A 31 1.45 14.93 -1.86
N ARG A 32 1.40 15.16 -3.18
CA ARG A 32 1.70 14.13 -4.18
C ARG A 32 3.12 13.57 -4.03
N ASP A 33 4.09 14.43 -3.70
CA ASP A 33 5.50 14.05 -3.59
C ASP A 33 5.77 13.12 -2.39
N ASP A 34 4.95 13.23 -1.35
CA ASP A 34 5.02 12.35 -0.19
C ASP A 34 4.23 11.04 -0.36
N LEU A 35 3.30 11.00 -1.32
CA LEU A 35 2.44 9.84 -1.56
C LEU A 35 3.25 8.58 -1.88
N LYS A 36 4.33 8.72 -2.67
CA LYS A 36 5.25 7.62 -2.98
C LYS A 36 5.85 6.98 -1.72
N LYS A 37 6.35 7.81 -0.80
CA LYS A 37 6.97 7.33 0.45
C LYS A 37 5.97 6.60 1.33
N LEU A 38 4.72 7.08 1.36
CA LEU A 38 3.65 6.46 2.15
C LEU A 38 3.21 5.12 1.54
N VAL A 39 3.14 5.01 0.21
CA VAL A 39 2.87 3.73 -0.47
C VAL A 39 3.99 2.72 -0.18
N GLU A 40 5.25 3.11 -0.28
CA GLU A 40 6.40 2.25 0.06
C GLU A 40 6.35 1.81 1.53
N LYS A 41 5.98 2.72 2.44
CA LYS A 41 5.80 2.40 3.85
C LYS A 41 4.65 1.41 4.07
N ARG A 42 3.54 1.52 3.36
CA ARG A 42 2.43 0.54 3.42
C ARG A 42 2.88 -0.84 2.96
N ASP A 43 3.64 -0.92 1.87
CA ASP A 43 4.18 -2.18 1.37
C ASP A 43 5.11 -2.85 2.39
N HIS A 44 5.95 -2.06 3.07
CA HIS A 44 6.78 -2.57 4.16
C HIS A 44 5.94 -3.15 5.31
N LEU A 45 4.91 -2.41 5.76
CA LEU A 45 4.02 -2.84 6.84
C LEU A 45 3.23 -4.10 6.47
N ILE A 46 2.80 -4.24 5.22
CA ILE A 46 2.15 -5.47 4.72
C ILE A 46 3.06 -6.67 4.91
N ARG A 47 4.33 -6.55 4.49
CA ARG A 47 5.30 -7.65 4.65
C ARG A 47 5.58 -7.99 6.11
N GLU A 48 5.56 -7.00 7.01
CA GLU A 48 5.68 -7.25 8.45
C GLU A 48 4.46 -7.99 9.01
N MET A 49 3.25 -7.61 8.59
CA MET A 49 2.02 -8.30 8.98
C MET A 49 1.96 -9.73 8.44
N ASP A 50 2.34 -9.95 7.18
CA ASP A 50 2.38 -11.27 6.56
C ASP A 50 3.38 -12.19 7.26
N ARG A 51 4.55 -11.67 7.63
CA ARG A 51 5.54 -12.42 8.42
C ARG A 51 4.99 -12.80 9.79
N ALA A 52 4.43 -11.84 10.52
CA ALA A 52 3.86 -12.10 11.84
C ALA A 52 2.73 -13.14 11.76
N GLU A 53 1.87 -13.06 10.73
CA GLU A 53 0.82 -14.04 10.51
C GLU A 53 1.38 -15.43 10.23
N ALA A 54 2.38 -15.55 9.34
CA ALA A 54 3.01 -16.83 9.04
C ALA A 54 3.65 -17.47 10.28
N GLU A 55 4.30 -16.66 11.12
CA GLU A 55 4.90 -17.13 12.38
C GLU A 55 3.82 -17.57 13.39
N ILE A 56 2.70 -16.84 13.50
CA ILE A 56 1.55 -17.25 14.31
C ILE A 56 1.01 -18.60 13.82
N GLN A 57 0.77 -18.75 12.51
CA GLN A 57 0.25 -20.01 11.96
C GLN A 57 1.22 -21.18 12.18
N ALA A 58 2.53 -20.95 12.06
CA ALA A 58 3.53 -21.96 12.37
C ALA A 58 3.47 -22.42 13.83
N GLN A 59 3.25 -21.51 14.78
CA GLN A 59 3.10 -21.84 16.21
C GLN A 59 1.82 -22.65 16.51
N LEU A 60 0.77 -22.47 15.70
CA LEU A 60 -0.53 -23.12 15.88
C LEU A 60 -0.69 -24.41 15.05
N THR A 61 0.30 -24.78 14.25
CA THR A 61 0.17 -25.86 13.24
C THR A 61 -0.19 -27.21 13.86
N ASP A 62 0.37 -27.53 15.03
CA ASP A 62 0.15 -28.81 15.71
C ASP A 62 -1.07 -28.80 16.65
N LEU A 63 -1.82 -27.69 16.70
CA LEU A 63 -3.00 -27.58 17.56
C LEU A 63 -4.28 -28.01 16.83
N GLU A 64 -5.09 -28.79 17.52
CA GLU A 64 -6.43 -29.15 17.06
C GLU A 64 -7.31 -27.91 16.89
N GLU A 65 -8.33 -28.00 16.03
CA GLU A 65 -9.27 -26.89 15.81
C GLU A 65 -10.06 -26.51 17.07
N ALA A 66 -10.27 -27.47 17.97
CA ALA A 66 -10.94 -27.26 19.24
C ALA A 66 -10.01 -26.69 20.33
N ASP A 67 -8.72 -26.53 20.05
CA ASP A 67 -7.78 -25.99 21.04
C ASP A 67 -8.13 -24.52 21.39
N PRO A 68 -8.30 -24.19 22.68
CA PRO A 68 -8.68 -22.84 23.10
C PRO A 68 -7.72 -21.75 22.62
N VAL A 69 -6.42 -22.02 22.51
CA VAL A 69 -5.42 -21.06 22.04
C VAL A 69 -5.65 -20.77 20.55
N ARG A 70 -5.85 -21.81 19.76
CA ARG A 70 -6.14 -21.68 18.33
C ARG A 70 -7.46 -20.92 18.11
N GLN A 71 -8.49 -21.24 18.88
CA GLN A 71 -9.77 -20.53 18.85
C GLN A 71 -9.65 -19.06 19.30
N ALA A 72 -8.84 -18.78 20.32
CA ALA A 72 -8.59 -17.43 20.80
C ALA A 72 -7.91 -16.56 19.73
N VAL A 73 -6.83 -17.06 19.11
CA VAL A 73 -6.16 -16.37 17.99
C VAL A 73 -7.13 -16.18 16.82
N ALA A 74 -7.91 -17.21 16.51
CA ALA A 74 -8.94 -17.15 15.48
C ALA A 74 -10.08 -16.19 15.86
N GLY A 75 -10.26 -15.80 17.11
CA GLY A 75 -11.38 -14.94 17.54
C GLY A 75 -12.71 -15.68 17.59
N THR A 76 -12.69 -16.98 17.84
CA THR A 76 -13.85 -17.90 17.91
C THR A 76 -13.90 -18.67 19.23
N LEU A 77 -13.24 -18.17 20.28
CA LEU A 77 -13.23 -18.80 21.60
C LEU A 77 -14.65 -18.86 22.19
N GLU A 78 -15.08 -20.04 22.61
CA GLU A 78 -16.39 -20.29 23.22
C GLU A 78 -16.25 -20.72 24.69
N GLY A 79 -17.31 -20.53 25.48
CA GLY A 79 -17.31 -20.87 26.91
C GLY A 79 -16.68 -19.81 27.82
N THR A 80 -16.59 -20.12 29.11
CA THR A 80 -16.06 -19.23 30.17
C THR A 80 -15.05 -19.98 31.03
N GLY A 81 -14.22 -19.23 31.78
CA GLY A 81 -13.22 -19.82 32.68
C GLY A 81 -11.92 -20.22 31.99
N HIS A 82 -11.58 -19.54 30.89
CA HIS A 82 -10.30 -19.74 30.21
C HIS A 82 -9.16 -19.10 31.00
N GLY A 83 -7.93 -19.56 30.74
CA GLY A 83 -6.74 -18.92 31.31
C GLY A 83 -6.57 -17.47 30.81
N GLU A 84 -5.99 -16.62 31.65
CA GLU A 84 -5.78 -15.19 31.37
C GLU A 84 -5.03 -14.95 30.03
N GLU A 85 -4.07 -15.81 29.69
CA GLU A 85 -3.32 -15.72 28.44
C GLU A 85 -4.22 -15.97 27.21
N THR A 86 -5.09 -16.98 27.27
CA THR A 86 -6.05 -17.30 26.21
C THR A 86 -7.09 -16.18 26.05
N GLU A 87 -7.58 -15.62 27.15
CA GLU A 87 -8.49 -14.46 27.12
C GLU A 87 -7.82 -13.22 26.51
N THR A 88 -6.52 -13.02 26.80
CA THR A 88 -5.73 -11.95 26.22
C THR A 88 -5.60 -12.11 24.70
N LEU A 89 -5.27 -13.30 24.21
CA LEU A 89 -5.21 -13.61 22.78
C LEU A 89 -6.55 -13.36 22.09
N PHE A 90 -7.66 -13.79 22.73
CA PHE A 90 -9.00 -13.58 22.19
C PHE A 90 -9.35 -12.09 22.06
N ARG A 91 -9.06 -11.31 23.09
CA ARG A 91 -9.23 -9.85 23.05
C ARG A 91 -8.39 -9.23 21.92
N LEU A 92 -7.12 -9.62 21.78
CA LEU A 92 -6.25 -9.14 20.71
C LEU A 92 -6.81 -9.47 19.32
N SER A 93 -7.33 -10.68 19.13
CA SER A 93 -7.97 -11.09 17.87
C SER A 93 -9.15 -10.17 17.52
N ARG A 94 -10.01 -9.86 18.51
CA ARG A 94 -11.15 -8.95 18.31
C ARG A 94 -10.73 -7.53 17.99
N GLU A 95 -9.71 -7.01 18.68
CA GLU A 95 -9.15 -5.69 18.40
C GLU A 95 -8.56 -5.61 16.98
N ILE A 96 -7.82 -6.64 16.55
CA ILE A 96 -7.28 -6.75 15.18
C ILE A 96 -8.41 -6.76 14.15
N ARG A 97 -9.47 -7.55 14.37
CA ARG A 97 -10.64 -7.58 13.47
C ARG A 97 -11.33 -6.23 13.37
N ALA A 98 -11.47 -5.51 14.49
CA ALA A 98 -12.04 -4.16 14.49
C ALA A 98 -11.19 -3.18 13.68
N LEU A 99 -9.87 -3.22 13.83
CA LEU A 99 -8.94 -2.39 13.03
C LEU A 99 -9.04 -2.70 11.54
N LEU A 100 -9.06 -3.98 11.16
CA LEU A 100 -9.23 -4.40 9.76
C LEU A 100 -10.54 -3.88 9.15
N GLY A 101 -11.63 -3.88 9.93
CA GLY A 101 -12.91 -3.30 9.52
C GLY A 101 -12.79 -1.82 9.18
N GLN A 102 -12.13 -1.04 10.04
CA GLN A 102 -11.92 0.40 9.84
C GLN A 102 -10.98 0.69 8.66
N ILE A 103 -9.87 -0.03 8.55
CA ILE A 103 -8.88 0.14 7.48
C ILE A 103 -9.53 -0.02 6.11
N ARG A 104 -10.48 -0.95 5.95
CA ARG A 104 -11.15 -1.20 4.69
C ARG A 104 -11.85 0.04 4.14
N GLU A 105 -12.43 0.89 5.00
CA GLU A 105 -13.10 2.12 4.56
C GLU A 105 -12.09 3.16 4.07
N ASP A 106 -11.06 3.44 4.87
CA ASP A 106 -9.99 4.38 4.55
C ASP A 106 -9.23 3.96 3.27
N ASP A 107 -9.05 2.65 3.07
CA ASP A 107 -8.26 2.12 1.95
C ASP A 107 -8.98 2.25 0.60
N ILE A 108 -10.31 2.21 0.60
CA ILE A 108 -11.11 2.50 -0.61
C ILE A 108 -10.84 3.94 -1.07
N GLN A 109 -10.83 4.89 -0.12
CA GLN A 109 -10.57 6.30 -0.43
C GLN A 109 -9.13 6.52 -0.89
N ALA A 110 -8.14 5.91 -0.22
CA ALA A 110 -6.74 6.00 -0.60
C ALA A 110 -6.48 5.44 -2.00
N SER A 111 -7.11 4.31 -2.33
CA SER A 111 -7.04 3.68 -3.67
C SER A 111 -7.62 4.59 -4.75
N LEU A 112 -8.77 5.22 -4.49
CA LEU A 112 -9.40 6.15 -5.42
C LEU A 112 -8.53 7.39 -5.66
N ARG A 113 -7.93 7.94 -4.58
CA ARG A 113 -6.98 9.04 -4.68
C ARG A 113 -5.77 8.67 -5.54
N LEU A 114 -5.15 7.51 -5.28
CA LEU A 114 -4.00 7.03 -6.06
C LEU A 114 -4.32 6.93 -7.56
N ARG A 115 -5.52 6.47 -7.91
CA ARG A 115 -5.97 6.39 -9.30
C ARG A 115 -6.06 7.76 -9.96
N VAL A 116 -6.63 8.76 -9.27
CA VAL A 116 -6.70 10.14 -9.77
C VAL A 116 -5.30 10.72 -9.99
N GLU A 117 -4.38 10.50 -9.06
CA GLU A 117 -2.99 10.97 -9.18
C GLU A 117 -2.28 10.31 -10.38
N GLN A 118 -2.50 9.00 -10.61
CA GLN A 118 -1.98 8.30 -11.78
C GLN A 118 -2.54 8.86 -13.09
N GLU A 119 -3.84 9.13 -13.17
CA GLU A 119 -4.48 9.73 -14.35
C GLU A 119 -3.88 11.11 -14.66
N GLN A 120 -3.68 11.96 -13.65
CA GLN A 120 -3.06 13.28 -13.80
C GLN A 120 -1.60 13.18 -14.29
N ILE A 121 -0.83 12.21 -13.80
CA ILE A 121 0.55 11.97 -14.26
C ILE A 121 0.54 11.56 -15.73
N LEU A 122 -0.37 10.66 -16.14
CA LEU A 122 -0.49 10.23 -17.53
C LEU A 122 -0.87 11.37 -18.46
N ASP A 123 -1.76 12.26 -18.04
CA ASP A 123 -2.14 13.45 -18.82
C ASP A 123 -0.99 14.47 -18.93
N GLN A 124 -0.19 14.65 -17.87
CA GLN A 124 1.03 15.46 -17.92
C GLN A 124 2.03 14.89 -18.92
N ILE A 125 2.24 13.57 -18.93
CA ILE A 125 3.10 12.88 -19.90
C ILE A 125 2.57 13.08 -21.32
N ARG A 126 1.27 12.91 -21.55
CA ARG A 126 0.64 13.10 -22.87
C ARG A 126 0.84 14.52 -23.37
N THR A 127 0.62 15.53 -22.52
CA THR A 127 0.77 16.95 -22.85
C THR A 127 2.23 17.31 -23.16
N ALA A 128 3.17 16.83 -22.34
CA ALA A 128 4.61 17.05 -22.58
C ALA A 128 5.06 16.44 -23.92
N ASN A 129 4.60 15.23 -24.23
CA ASN A 129 4.90 14.56 -25.50
C ASN A 129 4.27 15.24 -26.72
N GLN A 130 3.09 15.84 -26.58
CA GLN A 130 2.48 16.65 -27.64
C GLN A 130 3.21 17.98 -27.85
N GLY A 131 3.64 18.65 -26.78
CA GLY A 131 4.44 19.88 -26.84
C GLY A 131 5.83 19.67 -27.47
N GLY A 132 6.46 18.53 -27.22
CA GLY A 132 7.72 18.12 -27.85
C GLY A 132 7.59 17.91 -29.36
N LYS A 133 6.52 17.24 -29.81
CA LYS A 133 6.20 17.08 -31.25
C LYS A 133 5.93 18.43 -31.93
N ALA A 134 5.24 19.35 -31.25
CA ALA A 134 4.99 20.69 -31.78
C ALA A 134 6.26 21.55 -31.92
N LYS A 135 7.20 21.46 -30.97
CA LYS A 135 8.51 22.13 -31.09
C LYS A 135 9.38 21.49 -32.18
N GLY A 136 9.44 20.16 -32.26
CA GLY A 136 10.16 19.45 -33.31
C GLY A 136 9.68 19.79 -34.72
N ALA A 137 8.35 19.83 -34.94
CA ALA A 137 7.77 20.23 -36.22
C ALA A 137 8.14 21.67 -36.62
N ARG A 138 8.22 22.60 -35.66
CA ARG A 138 8.69 23.98 -35.91
C ARG A 138 10.16 24.02 -36.33
N PHE A 139 11.04 23.22 -35.71
CA PHE A 139 12.45 23.14 -36.13
C PHE A 139 12.63 22.57 -37.54
N TYR A 140 11.92 21.49 -37.90
CA TYR A 140 11.96 20.94 -39.26
C TYR A 140 11.41 21.91 -40.31
N SER A 141 10.33 22.62 -40.01
CA SER A 141 9.77 23.64 -40.91
C SER A 141 10.72 24.84 -41.10
N ALA A 142 11.41 25.31 -40.05
CA ALA A 142 12.39 26.38 -40.12
C ALA A 142 13.68 25.97 -40.86
N ALA A 143 14.15 24.72 -40.68
CA ALA A 143 15.28 24.17 -41.42
C ALA A 143 14.96 23.97 -42.92
N ALA A 144 13.75 23.49 -43.25
CA ALA A 144 13.29 23.36 -44.63
C ALA A 144 13.08 24.72 -45.33
N ALA A 145 12.71 25.77 -44.59
CA ALA A 145 12.62 27.13 -45.11
C ALA A 145 14.00 27.75 -45.38
N ARG A 146 15.00 27.52 -44.50
CA ARG A 146 16.39 27.96 -44.71
C ARG A 146 17.10 27.20 -45.84
N SER A 147 16.77 25.93 -46.06
CA SER A 147 17.35 25.11 -47.14
C SER A 147 16.87 25.51 -48.55
N ARG A 148 15.78 26.28 -48.70
CA ARG A 148 15.27 26.74 -50.00
C ARG A 148 15.77 28.13 -50.42
N GLY A 149 16.66 28.76 -49.64
CA GLY A 149 17.14 30.13 -49.88
C GLY A 149 18.54 30.25 -50.50
N GLY A 150 19.24 29.15 -50.80
CA GLY A 150 20.65 29.19 -51.18
C GLY A 150 21.01 28.23 -52.30
N SER A 151 20.59 28.51 -53.53
CA SER A 151 21.37 28.15 -54.73
C SER A 151 20.86 28.91 -55.95
N ARG A 152 21.54 30.01 -56.27
CA ARG A 152 21.59 30.57 -57.63
C ARG A 152 23.03 31.04 -57.88
N LEU A 153 23.92 30.06 -58.03
CA LEU A 153 25.19 30.27 -58.74
C LEU A 153 24.98 29.88 -60.21
N GLY A 154 25.29 30.85 -61.07
CA GLY A 154 25.96 30.66 -62.36
C GLY A 154 25.26 29.85 -63.43
N ASN A 155 24.70 30.54 -64.43
CA ASN A 155 24.88 30.18 -65.83
C ASN A 155 24.52 31.38 -66.70
N ALA A 156 25.55 32.08 -67.19
CA ALA A 156 25.68 32.73 -68.50
C ALA A 156 27.01 33.49 -68.52
#